data_AF-R6FAH9-F1
#
_entry.id   AF-R6FAH9-F1
#
_cell.length_a   1.000
_cell.length_b   1.000
_cell.length_c   1.000
_cell.angle_alpha   90.00
_cell.angle_beta   90.00
_cell.angle_gamma   90.00
#
_symmetry.space_group_name_H-M   'P 1'
#
loop_
_entity.id
_entity.type
_entity.pdbx_description
1 polymer ?
#
loop_
_entity_poly.entity_id
_entity_poly.type
_entity_poly.pdbx_seq_one_letter_code
_entity_poly.pdbx_strand_id
1 'polypeptide(L)' 'MKLYHGSNIEIEKIDLYKSKPCKDFGRGFYLSDNQNQAEELARFRALTVGGNPVITIFEFDESLLENGDLKYLKT' A
#
# COMPACT_ATOMS: atom_id res chain seq x y z
N MET A 1 13.52 0.28 4.57
CA MET A 1 12.53 1.28 5.03
C MET A 1 11.21 0.67 5.53
N LYS A 2 10.41 1.44 6.29
CA LYS A 2 9.01 1.11 6.62
C LYS A 2 8.07 1.72 5.59
N LEU A 3 7.07 0.95 5.17
CA LEU A 3 6.05 1.35 4.22
C LEU A 3 4.66 1.09 4.82
N TYR A 4 3.72 1.99 4.57
CA TYR A 4 2.41 2.04 5.22
C TYR A 4 1.29 1.85 4.21
N HIS A 5 0.31 1.03 4.57
CA HIS A 5 -0.94 0.89 3.82
C HIS A 5 -2.12 1.32 4.69
N GLY A 6 -2.91 2.27 4.19
CA GLY A 6 -4.15 2.70 4.81
C GLY A 6 -5.37 2.01 4.22
N SER A 7 -6.14 1.30 5.05
CA SER A 7 -7.32 0.53 4.66
C SER A 7 -8.47 0.73 5.66
N ASN A 8 -9.67 0.30 5.29
CA ASN A 8 -10.84 0.21 6.19
C ASN A 8 -10.99 -1.17 6.86
N ILE A 9 -10.06 -2.08 6.58
CA ILE A 9 -9.98 -3.43 7.11
C ILE A 9 -8.51 -3.82 7.30
N GLU A 10 -8.25 -4.76 8.20
CA GLU A 10 -6.95 -5.39 8.34
C GLU A 10 -6.65 -6.28 7.12
N ILE A 11 -5.39 -6.26 6.67
CA ILE A 11 -4.92 -7.01 5.50
C ILE A 11 -3.76 -7.91 5.95
N GLU A 12 -4.08 -9.18 6.20
CA GLU A 12 -3.07 -10.21 6.52
C GLU A 12 -2.35 -10.71 5.28
N LYS A 13 -3.07 -10.84 4.16
CA LYS A 13 -2.54 -11.33 2.89
C LYS A 13 -2.95 -10.41 1.74
N ILE A 14 -1.96 -9.98 0.97
CA ILE A 14 -2.16 -9.15 -0.22
C ILE A 14 -2.83 -10.00 -1.31
N ASP A 15 -4.00 -9.55 -1.77
CA ASP A 15 -4.73 -10.11 -2.90
C ASP A 15 -4.99 -9.03 -3.95
N LEU A 16 -4.22 -9.06 -5.04
CA LEU A 16 -4.30 -8.05 -6.10
C LEU A 16 -5.64 -8.10 -6.87
N TYR A 17 -6.41 -9.19 -6.79
CA TYR A 17 -7.73 -9.24 -7.43
C TYR A 17 -8.76 -8.36 -6.71
N LYS A 18 -8.51 -7.99 -5.45
CA LYS A 18 -9.32 -7.02 -4.69
C LYS A 18 -8.95 -5.56 -5.01
N SER A 19 -7.83 -5.33 -5.70
CA SER A 19 -7.45 -3.99 -6.15
C SER A 19 -8.37 -3.53 -7.28
N LYS A 20 -8.72 -2.24 -7.27
CA LYS A 20 -9.58 -1.66 -8.32
C LYS A 20 -8.88 -1.81 -9.69
N PRO A 21 -9.60 -2.25 -10.73
CA PRO A 21 -9.04 -2.27 -12.08
C PRO A 21 -8.76 -0.84 -12.57
N CYS A 22 -7.89 -0.71 -13.56
CA CYS A 22 -7.62 0.54 -14.27
C CYS A 22 -7.01 1.68 -13.43
N LYS A 23 -6.13 1.35 -12.48
CA LYS A 23 -5.21 2.35 -11.87
C LYS A 23 -4.02 2.60 -12.79
N ASP A 24 -3.23 3.63 -12.47
CA ASP A 24 -2.10 4.12 -13.29
C ASP A 24 -1.11 3.00 -13.68
N PHE A 25 -0.98 1.97 -12.82
CA PHE A 25 -0.12 0.80 -13.03
C PHE A 25 -0.88 -0.53 -13.02
N GLY A 26 -2.20 -0.51 -13.28
CA GLY A 26 -3.06 -1.69 -13.22
C GLY A 26 -3.41 -2.12 -11.79
N ARG A 27 -3.68 -3.41 -11.58
CA ARG A 27 -4.02 -3.94 -10.25
C ARG A 27 -2.76 -4.01 -9.39
N GLY A 28 -2.64 -3.09 -8.44
CA GLY A 28 -1.51 -2.98 -7.54
C GLY A 28 -1.92 -2.88 -6.07
N PHE A 29 -0.96 -3.14 -5.20
CA PHE A 29 -1.05 -2.86 -3.77
C PHE A 29 -0.13 -1.68 -3.46
N TYR A 30 -0.72 -0.57 -3.01
CA TYR A 30 -0.01 0.70 -2.87
C TYR A 30 0.42 0.90 -1.43
N LEU A 31 1.70 1.24 -1.25
CA LEU A 31 2.27 1.61 0.02
C LEU A 31 2.79 3.05 -0.04
N SER A 32 2.81 3.72 1.10
CA SER A 32 3.35 5.07 1.29
C SER A 32 4.54 5.00 2.25
N ASP A 33 5.58 5.80 2.03
CA ASP A 33 6.62 6.07 3.03
C ASP A 33 6.19 7.12 4.05
N ASN A 34 5.16 7.92 3.73
CA ASN A 34 4.53 8.89 4.61
C ASN A 34 3.36 8.25 5.38
N GLN A 35 3.57 8.04 6.69
CA GLN A 35 2.57 7.47 7.59
C GLN A 35 1.29 8.32 7.67
N ASN A 36 1.41 9.65 7.77
CA ASN A 36 0.25 10.55 7.89
C ASN A 36 -0.65 10.44 6.66
N GLN A 37 -0.06 10.34 5.46
CA GLN A 37 -0.82 10.14 4.22
C GLN A 37 -1.59 8.81 4.25
N ALA A 38 -0.96 7.73 4.74
CA ALA A 38 -1.64 6.44 4.87
C ALA A 38 -2.79 6.50 5.89
N GLU A 39 -2.60 7.21 7.01
CA GLU A 39 -3.64 7.41 8.02
C GLU A 39 -4.84 8.20 7.50
N GLU A 40 -4.61 9.28 6.76
CA GLU A 40 -5.67 10.05 6.11
C GLU A 40 -6.44 9.19 5.11
N LEU A 41 -5.73 8.36 4.33
CA LEU A 41 -6.35 7.43 3.39
C LEU A 41 -7.21 6.37 4.12
N ALA A 42 -6.72 5.80 5.22
CA ALA A 42 -7.46 4.84 6.04
C ALA A 42 -8.75 5.44 6.60
N ARG A 43 -8.68 6.65 7.15
CA ARG A 43 -9.85 7.40 7.65
C ARG A 43 -10.84 7.68 6.52
N PHE A 44 -10.37 8.15 5.38
CA PHE A 44 -11.21 8.40 4.22
C PHE A 44 -11.89 7.11 3.72
N ARG A 45 -11.17 5.98 3.68
CA ARG A 45 -11.74 4.68 3.30
C ARG A 45 -12.79 4.20 4.28
N ALA A 46 -12.54 4.26 5.58
CA ALA A 46 -13.50 3.89 6.60
C ALA A 46 -14.77 4.76 6.52
N LEU A 47 -14.62 6.07 6.27
CA LEU A 47 -15.75 6.99 6.12
C LEU A 47 -16.60 6.69 4.86
N THR A 48 -15.96 6.33 3.75
CA THR A 48 -16.63 6.17 2.44
C THR A 48 -17.16 4.77 2.17
N VAL A 49 -16.52 3.74 2.74
CA VAL A 49 -16.86 2.32 2.52
C VAL A 49 -17.45 1.67 3.77
N GLY A 50 -17.27 2.28 4.95
CA GLY A 50 -17.56 1.66 6.24
C GLY A 50 -16.37 0.83 6.76
N GLY A 51 -16.45 0.36 8.00
CA GLY A 51 -15.36 -0.33 8.69
C GLY A 51 -14.55 0.59 9.61
N ASN A 52 -13.33 0.17 9.95
CA ASN A 52 -12.45 0.91 10.87
C ASN A 52 -11.18 1.34 10.13
N PRO A 53 -10.64 2.54 10.39
CA PRO A 53 -9.36 2.92 9.81
C PRO A 53 -8.26 2.02 10.39
N VAL A 54 -7.54 1.33 9.51
CA VAL A 54 -6.43 0.43 9.86
C VAL A 54 -5.19 0.82 9.07
N ILE A 55 -4.04 0.81 9.75
CA ILE A 55 -2.72 0.96 9.15
C ILE A 55 -1.98 -0.36 9.24
N THR A 56 -1.56 -0.87 8.09
CA THR A 56 -0.68 -2.05 7.99
C THR A 56 0.73 -1.57 7.64
N ILE A 57 1.72 -2.02 8.40
CA ILE A 57 3.13 -1.64 8.23
C ILE A 57 3.87 -2.81 7.60
N PHE A 58 4.62 -2.52 6.55
CA PHE A 58 5.49 -3.47 5.87
C PHE A 58 6.94 -3.01 6.01
N GLU A 59 7.83 -3.95 6.27
CA GLU A 59 9.27 -3.73 6.17
C GLU A 59 9.72 -4.02 4.73
N PHE A 60 10.42 -3.07 4.14
CA PHE A 60 11.02 -3.18 2.82
C PHE A 60 12.53 -3.11 2.93
N ASP A 61 13.20 -4.14 2.41
CA ASP A 61 14.66 -4.19 2.31
C ASP A 61 15.12 -3.37 1.10
N GLU A 62 15.71 -2.21 1.36
CA GLU A 62 16.18 -1.29 0.32
C GLU A 62 17.39 -1.82 -0.45
N SER A 63 18.11 -2.82 0.09
CA SER A 63 19.23 -3.44 -0.64
C SER A 63 18.78 -4.13 -1.95
N LEU A 64 17.49 -4.49 -2.03
CA LEU A 64 16.86 -5.06 -3.22
C LEU A 64 16.78 -4.09 -4.41
N LEU A 65 16.94 -2.78 -4.17
CA LEU A 65 16.98 -1.77 -5.25
C LEU A 65 18.32 -1.80 -6.02
N GLU A 66 19.38 -2.27 -5.36
CA GLU A 66 20.75 -2.25 -5.87
C GLU A 66 21.18 -3.60 -6.46
N ASN A 67 20.64 -4.71 -5.95
CA ASN A 67 21.09 -6.05 -6.33
C ASN A 67 20.51 -6.57 -7.66
N GLY A 68 19.53 -5.85 -8.24
CA GLY A 68 18.90 -6.20 -9.51
C GLY A 68 17.76 -7.22 -9.42
N ASP A 69 17.42 -7.71 -8.22
CA ASP A 69 16.32 -8.65 -8.01
C ASP A 69 14.95 -7.97 -8.20
N LEU A 70 14.86 -6.67 -7.93
CA LEU A 70 13.64 -5.90 -8.12
C LEU A 70 13.58 -5.28 -9.52
N LYS A 71 12.47 -5.50 -10.21
CA LYS A 71 12.13 -4.75 -11.43
C LYS A 71 11.44 -3.45 -11.04
N TYR A 72 12.06 -2.32 -11.36
CA TYR A 72 11.51 -0.98 -11.15
C TYR A 72 11.72 -0.10 -12.38
N LEU A 73 10.88 0.94 -12.51
CA LEU A 73 11.06 1.97 -13.53
C LEU A 73 12.16 2.94 -13.07
N LYS A 74 13.21 3.08 -13.88
CA LYS A 74 14.20 4.16 -13.72
C LYS A 74 13.71 5.38 -14.49
N THR A 75 13.57 6.51 -13.81
CA THR A 75 13.34 7.84 -14.41
C THR A 75 14.64 8.45 -14.88
#